data_AF-A0A1Y3BNW8-F1
#
_entry.id   AF-A0A1Y3BNW8-F1
#
_cell.length_a   1.000
_cell.length_b   1.000
_cell.length_c   1.000
_cell.angle_alpha   90.00
_cell.angle_beta   90.00
_cell.angle_gamma   90.00
#
_symmetry.space_group_name_H-M   'P 1'
#
loop_
_entity.id
_entity.type
_entity.pdbx_description
1 polymer ?
#
loop_
_entity_poly.entity_id
_entity_poly.type
_entity_poly.pdbx_seq_one_letter_code
_entity_poly.pdbx_strand_id
1 'polypeptide(L)'
;MYLLGYISRENRLYLGDKELNVVSYCLLLPVLEYQTAVMRDDFEAADKILPSIPKEQRTRVAHFLEKQGYKAQALAVSTDPEHRFDLALQLKDTKIAYELAVEAQSDLKWKQLAKVATSLCEFELAQQCFSNAQDYSALLLLATSSGNVKMVEKLSEMSYENGVHNVA
;
A
#
# COMPACT_ATOMS: atom_id res chain seq x y z
N MET A 1 -10.48 31.25 18.94
CA MET A 1 -9.62 30.19 19.52
C MET A 1 -8.29 30.76 20.01
N TYR A 2 -8.00 30.50 21.28
CA TYR A 2 -6.76 30.81 22.00
C TYR A 2 -6.14 29.49 22.47
N LEU A 3 -4.81 29.39 22.42
CA LEU A 3 -4.08 28.22 22.92
C LEU A 3 -3.96 28.29 24.45
N LEU A 4 -4.57 27.33 25.15
CA LEU A 4 -4.54 27.26 26.60
C LEU A 4 -3.27 26.57 27.11
N GLY A 5 -2.80 25.55 26.38
CA GLY A 5 -1.56 24.84 26.71
C GLY A 5 -1.53 23.41 26.20
N TYR A 6 -0.37 22.78 26.35
CA TYR A 6 -0.14 21.36 26.06
C TYR A 6 0.14 20.59 27.34
N ILE A 7 -0.57 19.48 27.56
CA ILE A 7 -0.35 18.60 28.71
C ILE A 7 0.34 17.33 28.22
N SER A 8 1.64 17.21 28.46
CA SER A 8 2.46 16.08 28.02
C SER A 8 2.03 14.74 28.60
N ARG A 9 1.47 14.73 29.82
CA ARG A 9 0.96 13.50 30.45
C ARG A 9 -0.18 12.85 29.66
N GLU A 10 -0.99 13.66 28.99
CA GLU A 10 -2.16 13.19 28.24
C GLU A 10 -1.97 13.26 26.72
N ASN A 11 -0.82 13.78 26.26
CA ASN A 11 -0.55 14.09 24.88
C ASN A 11 -1.67 14.92 24.24
N ARG A 12 -2.16 15.95 24.95
CA ARG A 12 -3.32 16.75 24.52
C ARG A 12 -3.02 18.25 24.50
N LEU A 13 -3.46 18.89 23.42
CA LEU A 13 -3.47 20.32 23.23
C LEU A 13 -4.86 20.87 23.57
N TYR A 14 -4.93 21.86 24.45
CA TYR A 14 -6.20 22.48 24.84
C TYR A 14 -6.33 23.86 24.19
N LEU A 15 -7.50 24.10 23.59
CA LEU A 15 -7.86 25.35 22.93
C LEU A 15 -9.14 25.90 23.58
N GLY A 16 -9.16 27.20 23.84
CA GLY A 16 -10.34 27.91 24.34
C GLY A 16 -10.91 28.82 23.27
N ASP A 17 -12.22 28.82 23.04
CA ASP A 17 -12.83 29.82 22.16
C ASP A 17 -13.34 31.06 22.90
N LYS A 18 -13.77 32.09 22.16
CA LYS A 18 -14.29 33.36 22.70
C LYS A 18 -15.52 33.17 23.61
N GLU A 19 -16.28 32.10 23.39
CA GLU A 19 -17.44 31.70 24.20
C GLU A 19 -17.07 30.85 25.43
N LEU A 20 -15.78 30.78 25.81
CA LEU A 20 -15.26 29.98 26.93
C LEU A 20 -15.40 28.45 26.76
N ASN A 21 -15.75 27.98 25.57
CA ASN A 21 -15.74 26.56 25.23
C ASN A 21 -14.30 26.02 25.17
N VAL A 22 -14.04 24.87 25.82
CA VAL A 22 -12.73 24.19 25.81
C VAL A 22 -12.78 22.97 24.91
N VAL A 23 -11.89 22.92 23.92
CA VAL A 23 -11.72 21.79 23.00
C VAL A 23 -10.33 21.20 23.19
N SER A 24 -10.22 19.86 23.20
CA SER A 24 -8.94 19.16 23.27
C SER A 24 -8.64 18.39 21.99
N TYR A 25 -7.38 18.43 21.56
CA TYR A 25 -6.87 17.67 20.43
C TYR A 25 -5.74 16.74 20.89
N CYS A 26 -5.77 15.48 20.46
CA CYS A 26 -4.67 14.56 20.69
C CYS A 26 -3.47 14.94 19.81
N LEU A 27 -2.33 15.21 20.42
CA LEU A 27 -1.09 15.58 19.79
C LEU A 27 0.06 14.82 20.46
N LEU A 28 0.53 13.76 19.81
CA LEU A 28 1.65 12.96 20.32
C LEU A 28 2.97 13.63 19.95
N LEU A 29 3.73 14.04 20.96
CA LEU A 29 5.07 14.61 20.78
C LEU A 29 6.00 13.70 19.96
N PRO A 30 6.06 12.36 20.19
CA PRO A 30 6.94 11.48 19.41
C PRO A 30 6.66 11.51 17.90
N VAL A 31 5.40 11.70 17.49
CA VAL A 31 5.05 11.79 16.07
C VAL A 31 5.53 13.11 15.47
N LEU A 32 5.42 14.22 16.20
CA LEU A 32 5.95 15.51 15.77
C LEU A 32 7.48 15.51 15.70
N GLU A 33 8.14 14.96 16.71
CA GLU A 33 9.60 14.82 16.73
C GLU A 33 10.08 13.96 15.56
N TYR A 34 9.40 12.85 15.27
CA TYR A 34 9.69 12.02 14.11
C TYR A 34 9.49 12.79 12.79
N GLN A 35 8.35 13.46 12.63
CA GLN A 35 8.07 14.24 11.41
C GLN A 35 9.11 15.34 11.20
N THR A 36 9.50 16.05 12.27
CA THR A 36 10.52 17.10 12.19
C THR A 36 11.92 16.55 11.91
N ALA A 37 12.28 15.38 12.45
CA ALA A 37 13.53 14.71 12.14
C ALA A 37 13.61 14.32 10.65
N VAL A 38 12.53 13.75 10.12
CA VAL A 38 12.42 13.41 8.69
C VAL A 38 12.49 14.65 7.80
N MET A 39 11.84 15.77 8.19
CA MET A 39 11.93 17.04 7.45
C MET A 39 13.35 17.62 7.42
N ARG A 40 14.21 17.22 8.36
CA ARG A 40 15.62 17.64 8.44
C ARG A 40 16.56 16.61 7.82
N ASP A 41 16.03 15.58 7.18
CA ASP A 41 16.78 14.43 6.65
C ASP A 41 17.62 13.69 7.71
N ASP A 42 17.27 13.83 9.00
CA ASP A 42 17.91 13.11 10.11
C ASP A 42 17.17 11.79 10.39
N PHE A 43 17.46 10.78 9.57
CA PHE A 43 16.86 9.46 9.70
C PHE A 43 17.37 8.69 10.92
N GLU A 44 18.60 8.96 11.38
CA GLU A 44 19.13 8.29 12.57
C GLU A 44 18.35 8.68 13.83
N ALA A 45 18.02 9.97 13.97
CA ALA A 45 17.15 10.42 15.04
C ALA A 45 15.72 9.87 14.88
N ALA A 46 15.19 9.88 13.65
CA ALA A 46 13.86 9.36 13.36
C ALA A 46 13.72 7.86 13.74
N ASP A 47 14.71 7.03 13.42
CA ASP A 47 14.71 5.60 13.73
C ASP A 47 14.78 5.31 15.23
N LYS A 48 15.43 6.18 16.02
CA LYS A 48 15.43 6.09 17.49
C LYS A 48 14.07 6.43 18.09
N ILE A 49 13.32 7.33 17.45
CA ILE A 49 12.00 7.77 17.91
C ILE A 49 10.90 6.79 17.48
N LEU A 50 11.04 6.12 16.33
CA LEU A 50 10.04 5.21 15.76
C LEU A 50 9.46 4.17 16.76
N PRO A 51 10.26 3.51 17.63
CA PRO A 51 9.73 2.55 18.60
C PRO A 51 8.81 3.17 19.65
N SER A 52 8.96 4.46 19.94
CA SER A 52 8.12 5.19 20.90
C SER A 52 6.73 5.55 20.35
N ILE A 53 6.55 5.47 19.02
CA ILE A 53 5.28 5.79 18.36
C ILE A 53 4.33 4.59 18.45
N PRO A 54 3.10 4.77 18.99
CA PRO A 54 2.09 3.72 19.04
C PRO A 54 1.73 3.18 17.65
N LYS A 55 1.45 1.87 17.56
CA LYS A 55 1.10 1.20 16.30
C LYS A 55 -0.08 1.83 15.58
N GLU A 56 -1.07 2.32 16.34
CA GLU A 56 -2.26 3.02 15.84
C GLU A 56 -1.92 4.24 14.96
N GLN A 57 -0.80 4.92 15.23
CA GLN A 57 -0.39 6.11 14.48
C GLN A 57 0.64 5.82 13.41
N ARG A 58 1.17 4.60 13.33
CA ARG A 58 2.18 4.21 12.32
C ARG A 58 1.65 4.34 10.90
N THR A 59 0.38 4.02 10.65
CA THR A 59 -0.23 4.25 9.33
C THR A 59 -0.19 5.73 8.94
N ARG A 60 -0.44 6.66 9.87
CA ARG A 60 -0.34 8.11 9.59
C ARG A 60 1.10 8.54 9.32
N VAL A 61 2.06 7.99 10.05
CA VAL A 61 3.49 8.24 9.83
C VAL A 61 3.93 7.71 8.46
N ALA A 62 3.46 6.53 8.06
CA ALA A 62 3.73 5.97 6.74
C ALA A 62 3.18 6.85 5.62
N HIS A 63 1.95 7.34 5.73
CA HIS A 63 1.39 8.30 4.77
C HIS A 63 2.18 9.61 4.71
N PHE A 64 2.72 10.05 5.85
CA PHE A 64 3.60 11.21 5.87
C PHE A 64 4.89 10.92 5.10
N LEU A 65 5.57 9.80 5.35
CA LEU A 65 6.78 9.39 4.63
C LEU A 65 6.54 9.26 3.12
N GLU A 66 5.40 8.67 2.71
CA GLU A 66 5.01 8.56 1.31
C GLU A 66 4.89 9.94 0.63
N LYS A 67 4.24 10.90 1.30
CA LYS A 67 4.11 12.29 0.79
C LYS A 67 5.45 12.99 0.65
N GLN A 68 6.42 12.66 1.49
CA GLN A 68 7.80 13.16 1.38
C GLN A 68 8.62 12.44 0.31
N GLY A 69 8.10 11.38 -0.29
CA GLY A 69 8.79 10.58 -1.31
C GLY A 69 9.56 9.37 -0.77
N TYR A 70 9.58 9.18 0.55
CA TYR A 70 10.27 8.08 1.21
C TYR A 70 9.44 6.79 1.25
N LYS A 71 9.09 6.28 0.07
CA LYS A 71 8.16 5.15 -0.10
C LYS A 71 8.67 3.84 0.49
N ALA A 72 9.97 3.55 0.38
CA ALA A 72 10.56 2.32 0.92
C ALA A 72 10.49 2.28 2.46
N GLN A 73 10.76 3.43 3.11
CA GLN A 73 10.63 3.57 4.55
C GLN A 73 9.16 3.55 4.97
N ALA A 74 8.28 4.19 4.19
CA ALA A 74 6.84 4.13 4.41
C ALA A 74 6.31 2.69 4.42
N LEU A 75 6.80 1.83 3.50
CA LEU A 75 6.43 0.41 3.44
C LEU A 75 6.84 -0.35 4.71
N ALA A 76 8.04 -0.09 5.22
CA ALA A 76 8.54 -0.73 6.44
C ALA A 76 7.76 -0.31 7.70
N VAL A 77 7.30 0.94 7.75
CA VAL A 77 6.57 1.50 8.90
C VAL A 77 5.07 1.18 8.83
N SER A 78 4.50 1.05 7.62
CA SER A 78 3.08 0.82 7.43
C SER A 78 2.65 -0.55 7.97
N THR A 79 1.56 -0.53 8.74
CA THR A 79 0.92 -1.73 9.31
C THR A 79 -0.35 -2.13 8.58
N ASP A 80 -0.84 -1.28 7.68
CA ASP A 80 -2.09 -1.49 6.96
C ASP A 80 -1.80 -2.27 5.65
N PRO A 81 -2.42 -3.45 5.43
CA PRO A 81 -2.17 -4.26 4.24
C PRO A 81 -2.57 -3.57 2.94
N GLU A 82 -3.61 -2.72 2.93
CA GLU A 82 -4.00 -1.98 1.73
C GLU A 82 -2.95 -0.94 1.35
N HIS A 83 -2.57 -0.09 2.32
CA HIS A 83 -1.52 0.90 2.10
C HIS A 83 -0.18 0.27 1.73
N ARG A 84 0.20 -0.84 2.36
CA ARG A 84 1.42 -1.58 2.01
C ARG A 84 1.40 -2.11 0.59
N PHE A 85 0.24 -2.59 0.11
CA PHE A 85 0.10 -3.08 -1.25
C PHE A 85 0.29 -1.96 -2.27
N ASP A 86 -0.35 -0.81 -2.06
CA ASP A 86 -0.19 0.36 -2.93
C ASP A 86 1.27 0.85 -2.94
N LEU A 87 1.93 0.91 -1.78
CA LEU A 87 3.34 1.26 -1.69
C LEU A 87 4.25 0.26 -2.41
N ALA A 88 3.99 -1.04 -2.30
CA ALA A 88 4.74 -2.08 -2.99
C ALA A 88 4.60 -1.96 -4.52
N LEU A 89 3.38 -1.71 -5.02
CA LEU A 89 3.15 -1.46 -6.43
C LEU A 89 3.90 -0.21 -6.93
N GLN A 90 3.87 0.88 -6.16
CA GLN A 90 4.59 2.11 -6.51
C GLN A 90 6.12 1.93 -6.51
N LEU A 91 6.64 1.11 -5.60
CA LEU A 91 8.05 0.73 -5.53
C LEU A 91 8.45 -0.31 -6.56
N LYS A 92 7.50 -0.89 -7.29
CA LYS A 92 7.69 -2.01 -8.21
C LYS A 92 8.25 -3.26 -7.52
N ASP A 93 7.98 -3.42 -6.23
CA ASP A 93 8.34 -4.63 -5.49
C ASP A 93 7.24 -5.68 -5.67
N THR A 94 7.40 -6.50 -6.69
CA THR A 94 6.41 -7.51 -7.09
C THR A 94 6.29 -8.65 -6.09
N LYS A 95 7.32 -8.92 -5.28
CA LYS A 95 7.33 -10.01 -4.30
C LYS A 95 6.38 -9.71 -3.15
N ILE A 96 6.56 -8.55 -2.51
CA ILE A 96 5.72 -8.12 -1.39
C ILE A 96 4.28 -7.89 -1.87
N ALA A 97 4.11 -7.31 -3.06
CA ALA A 97 2.78 -7.11 -3.63
C ALA A 97 2.07 -8.45 -3.91
N TYR A 98 2.79 -9.48 -4.35
CA TYR A 98 2.23 -10.81 -4.55
C TYR A 98 1.78 -11.45 -3.24
N GLU A 99 2.63 -11.43 -2.21
CA GLU A 99 2.28 -11.96 -0.87
C GLU A 99 1.00 -11.29 -0.33
N LEU A 100 0.91 -9.96 -0.41
CA LEU A 100 -0.27 -9.21 0.02
C LEU A 100 -1.51 -9.47 -0.85
N ALA A 101 -1.33 -9.74 -2.15
CA ALA A 101 -2.43 -10.12 -3.05
C ALA A 101 -2.96 -11.53 -2.73
N VAL A 102 -2.08 -12.48 -2.39
CA VAL A 102 -2.46 -13.83 -1.94
C VAL A 102 -3.26 -13.75 -0.66
N GLU A 103 -2.84 -12.95 0.32
CA GLU A 103 -3.56 -12.78 1.59
C GLU A 103 -4.93 -12.14 1.39
N ALA A 104 -5.05 -11.16 0.49
CA ALA A 104 -6.29 -10.44 0.25
C ALA A 104 -7.29 -11.18 -0.65
N GLN A 105 -6.83 -12.14 -1.47
CA GLN A 105 -7.62 -12.91 -2.44
C GLN A 105 -8.66 -12.07 -3.23
N SER A 106 -8.23 -10.91 -3.74
CA SER A 106 -9.11 -9.98 -4.44
C SER A 106 -8.74 -9.84 -5.91
N ASP A 107 -9.72 -10.02 -6.80
CA ASP A 107 -9.55 -9.91 -8.26
C ASP A 107 -8.97 -8.56 -8.68
N LEU A 108 -9.38 -7.47 -8.02
CA LEU A 108 -8.89 -6.12 -8.32
C LEU A 108 -7.39 -5.99 -8.05
N LYS A 109 -6.91 -6.52 -6.91
CA LYS A 109 -5.49 -6.49 -6.54
C LYS A 109 -4.66 -7.35 -7.48
N TRP A 110 -5.16 -8.51 -7.87
CA TRP A 110 -4.51 -9.34 -8.87
C TRP A 110 -4.36 -8.64 -10.22
N LYS A 111 -5.40 -7.93 -10.69
CA LYS A 111 -5.33 -7.13 -11.92
C LYS A 111 -4.35 -5.96 -11.81
N GLN A 112 -4.29 -5.28 -10.67
CA GLN A 112 -3.33 -4.20 -10.43
C GLN A 112 -1.89 -4.71 -10.44
N LEU A 113 -1.62 -5.80 -9.73
CA LEU A 113 -0.30 -6.44 -9.71
C LEU A 113 0.09 -6.94 -11.12
N ALA A 114 -0.83 -7.56 -11.84
CA ALA A 114 -0.58 -8.03 -13.21
C ALA A 114 -0.16 -6.89 -14.14
N LYS A 115 -0.78 -5.71 -14.05
CA LYS A 115 -0.39 -4.52 -14.83
C LYS A 115 1.03 -4.05 -14.51
N VAL A 116 1.43 -4.10 -13.24
CA VAL A 116 2.80 -3.73 -12.85
C VAL A 116 3.79 -4.79 -13.33
N ALA A 117 3.46 -6.08 -13.16
CA ALA A 117 4.29 -7.20 -13.62
C ALA A 117 4.51 -7.17 -15.15
N THR A 118 3.46 -6.88 -15.95
CA THR A 118 3.62 -6.73 -17.40
C THR A 118 4.49 -5.54 -17.77
N SER A 119 4.39 -4.43 -17.05
CA SER A 119 5.27 -3.25 -17.26
C SER A 119 6.74 -3.53 -16.94
N LEU A 120 7.01 -4.49 -16.07
CA LEU A 120 8.34 -4.97 -15.69
C LEU A 120 8.84 -6.13 -16.55
N CYS A 121 8.04 -6.58 -17.52
CA CYS A 121 8.30 -7.78 -18.33
C CYS A 121 8.39 -9.09 -17.52
N GLU A 122 7.78 -9.14 -16.33
CA GLU A 122 7.62 -10.36 -15.52
C GLU A 122 6.39 -11.15 -15.99
N PHE A 123 6.47 -11.73 -17.18
CA PHE A 123 5.33 -12.38 -17.84
C PHE A 123 4.78 -13.60 -17.10
N GLU A 124 5.65 -14.38 -16.44
CA GLU A 124 5.24 -15.54 -15.63
C GLU A 124 4.37 -15.11 -14.44
N LEU A 125 4.78 -14.05 -13.75
CA LEU A 125 4.02 -13.49 -12.63
C LEU A 125 2.70 -12.88 -13.12
N ALA A 126 2.73 -12.13 -14.22
CA ALA A 126 1.53 -11.57 -14.84
C ALA A 126 0.52 -12.67 -15.21
N GLN A 127 0.99 -13.78 -15.78
CA GLN A 127 0.16 -14.93 -16.13
C GLN A 127 -0.52 -15.53 -14.88
N GLN A 128 0.22 -15.72 -13.79
CA GLN A 128 -0.35 -16.22 -12.52
C GLN A 128 -1.39 -15.24 -11.96
N CYS A 129 -1.10 -13.94 -11.97
CA CYS A 129 -2.01 -12.92 -11.48
C CYS A 129 -3.31 -12.86 -12.31
N PHE A 130 -3.22 -12.91 -13.64
CA PHE A 130 -4.41 -12.92 -14.49
C PHE A 130 -5.22 -14.21 -14.38
N SER A 131 -4.56 -15.36 -14.16
CA SER A 131 -5.24 -16.63 -13.88
C SER A 131 -6.02 -16.56 -12.57
N ASN A 132 -5.41 -16.00 -11.52
CA ASN A 132 -6.08 -15.79 -10.23
C ASN A 132 -7.23 -14.77 -10.33
N ALA A 133 -7.07 -13.75 -11.17
CA ALA A 133 -8.12 -12.74 -11.43
C ALA A 133 -9.20 -13.19 -12.43
N GLN A 134 -9.11 -14.42 -12.95
CA GLN A 134 -9.98 -14.95 -14.02
C GLN A 134 -10.11 -14.03 -15.24
N ASP A 135 -9.04 -13.29 -15.58
CA ASP A 135 -9.04 -12.37 -16.72
C ASP A 135 -8.58 -13.08 -18.00
N TYR A 136 -9.48 -13.87 -18.58
CA TYR A 136 -9.18 -14.67 -19.77
C TYR A 136 -8.83 -13.81 -20.99
N SER A 137 -9.37 -12.60 -21.09
CA SER A 137 -9.06 -11.67 -22.19
C SER A 137 -7.59 -11.23 -22.18
N ALA A 138 -7.09 -10.85 -21.00
CA ALA A 138 -5.70 -10.46 -20.82
C ALA A 138 -4.75 -11.65 -20.99
N LEU A 139 -5.14 -12.84 -20.50
CA LEU A 139 -4.36 -14.07 -20.69
C LEU A 139 -4.26 -14.45 -22.17
N LEU A 140 -5.34 -14.37 -22.94
CA LEU A 140 -5.33 -14.67 -24.37
C LEU A 140 -4.40 -13.72 -25.12
N LEU A 141 -4.47 -12.43 -24.83
CA LEU A 141 -3.58 -11.42 -25.42
C LEU A 141 -2.11 -11.72 -25.09
N LEU A 142 -1.80 -12.06 -23.83
CA LEU A 142 -0.45 -12.39 -23.41
C LEU A 142 0.05 -13.68 -24.07
N ALA A 143 -0.77 -14.72 -24.15
CA ALA A 143 -0.43 -16.01 -24.75
C ALA A 143 -0.23 -15.91 -26.27
N THR A 144 -1.09 -15.16 -26.97
CA THR A 144 -0.97 -14.95 -28.42
C THR A 144 0.23 -14.07 -28.77
N SER A 145 0.47 -12.99 -28.00
CA SER A 145 1.62 -12.11 -28.19
C SER A 145 2.96 -12.83 -27.94
N SER A 146 2.98 -13.79 -27.01
CA SER A 146 4.16 -14.61 -26.71
C SER A 146 4.29 -15.87 -27.57
N GLY A 147 3.30 -16.18 -28.41
CA GLY A 147 3.28 -17.41 -29.21
C GLY A 147 3.18 -18.70 -28.38
N ASN A 148 2.67 -18.63 -27.15
CA ASN A 148 2.65 -19.76 -26.21
C ASN A 148 1.41 -20.63 -26.42
N VAL A 149 1.51 -21.61 -27.33
CA VAL A 149 0.41 -22.52 -27.70
C VAL A 149 -0.15 -23.28 -26.49
N LYS A 150 0.72 -23.79 -25.61
CA LYS A 150 0.30 -24.52 -24.39
C LYS A 150 -0.56 -23.67 -23.46
N MET A 151 -0.27 -22.37 -23.41
CA MET A 151 -1.04 -21.45 -22.59
C MET A 151 -2.42 -21.19 -23.19
N VAL A 152 -2.52 -21.09 -24.51
CA VAL A 152 -3.81 -20.95 -25.22
C VAL A 152 -4.68 -22.20 -25.02
N GLU A 153 -4.09 -23.40 -25.09
CA GLU A 153 -4.79 -24.66 -24.82
C GLU A 153 -5.37 -24.68 -23.39
N LYS A 154 -4.53 -24.42 -22.38
CA LYS A 154 -5.00 -24.33 -20.98
C LYS A 154 -6.08 -23.29 -20.76
N LEU A 155 -5.94 -22.13 -21.42
CA LEU A 155 -6.94 -21.08 -21.34
C LEU A 155 -8.29 -21.53 -21.94
N SER A 156 -8.25 -22.26 -23.05
CA SER A 156 -9.46 -22.79 -23.68
C SER A 156 -10.21 -23.74 -22.73
N GLU A 157 -9.50 -24.64 -22.05
CA GLU A 157 -10.06 -25.53 -21.04
C GLU A 157 -10.67 -24.75 -19.87
N MET A 158 -9.90 -23.82 -19.27
CA MET A 158 -10.37 -23.00 -18.15
C MET A 158 -11.57 -22.13 -18.50
N SER A 159 -11.61 -21.55 -19.71
CA SER A 159 -12.74 -20.73 -20.17
C SER A 159 -14.01 -21.57 -20.39
N TYR A 160 -13.85 -22.80 -20.89
CA TYR A 160 -14.95 -23.73 -21.13
C TYR A 160 -15.57 -24.21 -19.81
N GLU A 161 -14.73 -24.55 -18.82
CA GLU A 161 -15.18 -24.91 -17.47
C GLU A 161 -15.92 -23.77 -16.77
N ASN A 162 -15.47 -22.53 -16.95
CA ASN A 162 -16.11 -21.35 -16.35
C ASN A 162 -17.27 -20.78 -17.19
N GLY A 163 -17.65 -21.44 -18.29
CA GLY A 163 -18.77 -21.02 -19.14
C GLY A 163 -18.57 -19.72 -19.91
N VAL A 164 -17.32 -19.26 -20.04
CA VAL A 164 -16.99 -18.01 -20.74
C VAL A 164 -16.66 -18.34 -22.19
N HIS A 165 -17.63 -18.14 -23.08
CA HIS A 165 -17.50 -18.49 -24.50
C HIS A 165 -17.07 -17.31 -25.39
N ASN A 166 -16.96 -16.10 -24.84
CA ASN A 166 -16.70 -14.85 -25.58
C ASN A 166 -15.29 -14.28 -25.36
N VAL A 167 -14.29 -15.14 -25.19
CA VAL A 167 -12.90 -14.70 -24.95
C VAL A 167 -12.18 -14.33 -26.26
N ALA A 168 -12.77 -14.63 -27.42
CA ALA A 168 -12.27 -14.28 -28.76
C ALA A 168 -13.38 -13.69 -29.63
#